data_AF-A0A9C7QB80-F1
#
_entry.id   AF-A0A9C7QB80-F1
#
_cell.length_a   1.000
_cell.length_b   1.000
_cell.length_c   1.000
_cell.angle_alpha   90.00
_cell.angle_beta   90.00
_cell.angle_gamma   90.00
#
_symmetry.space_group_name_H-M   'P 1'
#
loop_
_entity.id
_entity.type
_entity.pdbx_description
1 polymer ?
#
loop_
_entity_poly.entity_id
_entity_poly.type
_entity_poly.pdbx_seq_one_letter_code
_entity_poly.pdbx_strand_id
1 'polypeptide(L)'
;MLRDAPTVLPEWVDDVPMPVQPDYVKKVGGILLERYPEAFTDDFDRNKESVSVLTNVDSKSVRNRIAGYITRRGGEPPRTVEREPASTGE
;
A
#
# COMPACT_ATOMS: atom_id res chain seq x y z
N MET A 1 47.15 -26.92 -12.66
CA MET A 1 45.81 -27.40 -12.25
C MET A 1 45.41 -26.63 -11.01
N LEU A 2 44.51 -25.66 -11.12
CA LEU A 2 43.74 -25.17 -9.96
C LEU A 2 42.47 -24.52 -10.51
N ARG A 3 41.41 -25.32 -10.53
CA ARG A 3 40.04 -24.88 -10.76
C ARG A 3 39.32 -25.08 -9.45
N ASP A 4 39.21 -24.03 -8.67
CA ASP A 4 38.26 -23.99 -7.56
C ASP A 4 37.51 -22.66 -7.68
N ALA A 5 36.52 -22.66 -8.57
CA ALA A 5 35.44 -21.70 -8.50
C ALA A 5 34.40 -22.27 -7.53
N PRO A 6 34.10 -21.61 -6.40
CA PRO A 6 33.09 -22.11 -5.47
C PRO A 6 31.69 -22.07 -6.12
N THR A 7 31.02 -23.21 -6.15
CA THR A 7 29.67 -23.41 -6.71
C THR A 7 28.54 -22.86 -5.83
N VAL A 8 28.87 -22.14 -4.76
CA VAL A 8 27.89 -21.57 -3.84
C VAL A 8 27.88 -20.06 -4.01
N LEU A 9 26.81 -19.57 -4.64
CA LEU A 9 26.50 -18.15 -4.69
C LEU A 9 26.29 -17.63 -3.26
N PRO A 10 26.80 -16.44 -2.91
CA PRO A 10 26.78 -15.93 -1.55
C PRO A 10 25.40 -15.39 -1.13
N GLU A 11 25.08 -15.46 0.17
CA GLU A 11 23.79 -15.07 0.80
C GLU A 11 23.47 -13.56 0.75
N TRP A 12 24.17 -12.76 -0.06
CA TRP A 12 23.88 -11.32 -0.25
C TRP A 12 23.14 -11.02 -1.57
N VAL A 13 22.71 -12.05 -2.31
CA VAL A 13 21.84 -11.90 -3.49
C VAL A 13 20.34 -11.82 -3.08
N ASP A 14 20.04 -11.21 -1.93
CA ASP A 14 18.67 -10.84 -1.53
C ASP A 14 18.32 -9.37 -1.87
N ASP A 15 19.32 -8.56 -2.22
CA ASP A 15 19.19 -7.11 -2.44
C ASP A 15 19.21 -6.74 -3.92
N VAL A 16 18.45 -7.47 -4.74
CA VAL A 16 18.03 -6.95 -6.05
C VAL A 16 16.70 -6.24 -5.82
N PRO A 17 16.65 -4.89 -5.71
CA PRO A 17 15.39 -4.20 -5.68
C PRO A 17 14.75 -4.36 -7.06
N MET A 18 13.83 -5.31 -7.18
CA MET A 18 12.88 -5.31 -8.29
C MET A 18 12.09 -4.01 -8.22
N PRO A 19 12.16 -3.09 -9.19
CA PRO A 19 11.26 -1.96 -9.25
C PRO A 19 9.93 -2.45 -9.83
N VAL A 20 9.28 -3.40 -9.16
CA VAL A 20 7.88 -3.67 -9.39
C VAL A 20 7.15 -2.83 -8.37
N GLN A 21 6.69 -1.66 -8.80
CA GLN A 21 5.42 -1.18 -8.29
C GLN A 21 4.37 -2.07 -8.97
N PRO A 22 3.77 -3.07 -8.30
CA PRO A 22 2.67 -3.76 -8.92
C PRO A 22 1.56 -2.72 -9.02
N ASP A 23 1.11 -2.37 -10.23
CA ASP A 23 -0.05 -1.50 -10.45
C ASP A 23 -1.21 -1.89 -9.54
N TYR A 24 -1.32 -3.18 -9.23
CA TYR A 24 -2.23 -3.74 -8.25
C TYR A 24 -2.22 -3.05 -6.88
N VAL A 25 -1.05 -2.81 -6.26
CA VAL A 25 -0.97 -2.20 -4.91
C VAL A 25 -1.54 -0.79 -4.93
N LYS A 26 -1.16 0.01 -5.95
CA LYS A 26 -1.65 1.38 -6.11
C LYS A 26 -3.13 1.40 -6.45
N LYS A 27 -3.59 0.48 -7.31
CA LYS A 27 -4.98 0.38 -7.74
C LYS A 27 -5.89 -0.02 -6.58
N VAL A 28 -5.54 -1.07 -5.84
CA VAL A 28 -6.32 -1.51 -4.68
C VAL A 28 -6.29 -0.45 -3.58
N GLY A 29 -5.10 0.09 -3.26
CA GLY A 29 -4.98 1.16 -2.26
C GLY A 29 -5.79 2.41 -2.63
N GLY A 30 -5.80 2.80 -3.91
CA GLY A 30 -6.60 3.92 -4.40
C GLY A 30 -8.11 3.66 -4.27
N ILE A 31 -8.59 2.47 -4.68
CA ILE A 31 -10.01 2.10 -4.56
C ILE A 31 -10.44 2.04 -3.09
N LEU A 32 -9.59 1.54 -2.20
CA LEU A 32 -9.87 1.46 -0.77
C LEU A 32 -10.01 2.86 -0.16
N LEU A 33 -9.11 3.78 -0.50
CA LEU A 33 -9.20 5.17 -0.06
C LEU A 33 -10.41 5.92 -0.63
N GLU A 34 -10.82 5.61 -1.87
CA GLU A 34 -11.99 6.23 -2.49
C GLU A 34 -13.31 5.70 -1.90
N ARG A 35 -13.39 4.41 -1.60
CA ARG A 35 -14.62 3.76 -1.11
C ARG A 35 -14.79 3.84 0.41
N TYR A 36 -13.68 3.81 1.16
CA TYR A 36 -13.68 3.75 2.61
C TYR A 36 -12.64 4.73 3.20
N PRO A 37 -12.69 6.02 2.87
CA PRO A 37 -11.71 6.99 3.38
C PRO A 37 -11.66 7.05 4.91
N GLU A 38 -12.79 6.84 5.58
CA GLU A 38 -12.93 6.85 7.04
C GLU A 38 -12.32 5.61 7.73
N ALA A 39 -12.06 4.53 6.99
CA ALA A 39 -11.49 3.30 7.52
C ALA A 39 -9.96 3.34 7.62
N PHE A 40 -9.33 4.40 7.11
CA PHE A 40 -7.88 4.55 7.05
C PHE A 40 -7.43 5.83 7.76
N THR A 41 -6.25 5.74 8.36
CA THR A 41 -5.61 6.84 9.09
C THR A 41 -4.14 6.94 8.69
N ASP A 42 -3.38 7.75 9.42
CA ASP A 42 -1.92 7.85 9.38
C ASP A 42 -1.21 6.70 10.15
N ASP A 43 -1.95 5.80 10.80
CA ASP A 43 -1.41 4.65 11.53
C ASP A 43 -1.31 3.40 10.63
N PHE A 44 -0.09 2.92 10.42
CA PHE A 44 0.20 1.77 9.57
C PHE A 44 -0.44 0.46 10.07
N ASP A 45 -0.45 0.23 11.38
CA ASP A 45 -0.95 -1.01 11.96
C ASP A 45 -2.47 -1.10 11.87
N ARG A 46 -3.17 0.02 12.10
CA ARG A 46 -4.61 0.16 11.87
C ARG A 46 -4.95 -0.04 10.41
N ASN A 47 -4.20 0.60 9.51
CA ASN A 47 -4.41 0.45 8.07
C ASN A 47 -4.24 -1.01 7.62
N LYS A 48 -3.27 -1.74 8.18
CA LYS A 48 -3.04 -3.16 7.88
C LYS A 48 -4.23 -4.05 8.29
N GLU A 49 -4.82 -3.76 9.44
CA GLU A 49 -6.05 -4.43 9.90
C GLU A 49 -7.23 -4.11 8.98
N SER A 50 -7.46 -2.82 8.68
CA SER A 50 -8.50 -2.38 7.73
C SER A 50 -8.34 -3.05 6.36
N VAL A 51 -7.13 -3.11 5.80
CA VAL A 51 -6.89 -3.81 4.52
C VAL A 51 -7.22 -5.30 4.64
N SER A 52 -6.94 -5.94 5.78
CA SER A 52 -7.25 -7.36 6.00
C SER A 52 -8.75 -7.63 6.06
N VAL A 53 -9.55 -6.68 6.56
CA VAL A 53 -11.01 -6.81 6.66
C VAL A 53 -11.67 -6.46 5.33
N LEU A 54 -11.15 -5.45 4.64
CA LEU A 54 -11.73 -4.92 3.41
C LEU A 54 -11.27 -5.65 2.14
N THR A 55 -10.27 -6.54 2.25
CA THR A 55 -9.74 -7.30 1.11
C THR A 55 -9.44 -8.76 1.46
N ASN A 56 -9.62 -9.66 0.49
CA ASN A 56 -9.24 -11.07 0.60
C ASN A 56 -7.79 -11.31 0.17
N VAL A 57 -6.87 -10.39 0.51
CA VAL A 57 -5.46 -10.56 0.16
C VAL A 57 -4.79 -11.51 1.15
N ASP A 58 -4.54 -12.75 0.71
CA ASP A 58 -3.87 -13.78 1.51
C ASP A 58 -2.38 -13.48 1.71
N SER A 59 -1.77 -12.82 0.73
CA SER A 59 -0.34 -12.51 0.76
C SER A 59 -0.01 -11.39 1.76
N LYS A 60 0.62 -11.76 2.88
CA LYS A 60 1.14 -10.82 3.91
C LYS A 60 1.96 -9.68 3.30
N SER A 61 2.86 -9.98 2.37
CA SER A 61 3.72 -8.98 1.71
C SER A 61 2.89 -7.97 0.90
N VAL A 62 1.86 -8.43 0.19
CA VAL A 62 0.98 -7.56 -0.60
C VAL A 62 0.11 -6.69 0.30
N ARG A 63 -0.46 -7.26 1.38
CA ARG A 63 -1.22 -6.51 2.38
C ARG A 63 -0.40 -5.37 2.99
N ASN A 64 0.84 -5.66 3.38
CA ASN A 64 1.75 -4.66 3.94
C ASN A 64 2.09 -3.56 2.93
N ARG A 65 2.29 -3.91 1.65
CA ARG A 65 2.53 -2.92 0.59
C ARG A 65 1.30 -2.02 0.35
N ILE A 66 0.09 -2.58 0.41
CA ILE A 66 -1.16 -1.80 0.30
C ILE A 66 -1.31 -0.87 1.51
N ALA A 67 -1.15 -1.39 2.73
CA ALA A 67 -1.22 -0.57 3.94
C ALA A 67 -0.17 0.56 3.93
N GLY A 68 1.05 0.30 3.44
CA GLY A 68 2.09 1.31 3.29
C GLY A 68 1.74 2.37 2.23
N TYR A 69 1.16 1.96 1.10
CA TYR A 69 0.66 2.90 0.10
C TYR A 69 -0.44 3.79 0.65
N ILE A 70 -1.39 3.21 1.38
CA ILE A 70 -2.51 3.92 2.02
C ILE A 70 -1.98 4.89 3.06
N THR A 71 -1.09 4.48 3.95
CA THR A 71 -0.50 5.36 4.99
C THR A 71 0.21 6.56 4.35
N ARG A 72 0.95 6.34 3.27
CA ARG A 72 1.64 7.40 2.52
C ARG A 72 0.68 8.37 1.81
N ARG A 73 -0.53 7.92 1.47
CA ARG A 73 -1.56 8.71 0.76
C ARG A 73 -2.57 9.37 1.71
N GLY A 74 -2.97 8.69 2.77
CA GLY A 74 -3.95 9.14 3.77
C GLY A 74 -3.38 10.10 4.81
N GLY A 75 -2.04 10.19 4.92
CA GLY A 75 -1.39 11.28 5.64
C GLY A 75 -1.48 12.63 4.92
N GLU A 76 -1.92 12.66 3.65
CA GLU A 76 -2.43 13.90 3.09
C GLU A 76 -3.86 14.04 3.59
N PRO A 77 -4.18 15.06 4.43
CA PRO A 77 -5.53 15.25 4.92
C PRO A 77 -6.47 15.21 3.72
N PRO A 78 -7.65 14.55 3.82
CA PRO A 78 -8.61 14.57 2.73
C PRO A 78 -8.72 16.02 2.32
N ARG A 79 -8.48 16.32 1.04
CA ARG A 79 -8.87 17.61 0.50
C ARG A 79 -10.36 17.63 0.76
N THR A 80 -10.77 18.27 1.84
CA THR A 80 -12.15 18.55 2.15
C THR A 80 -12.60 19.28 0.91
N VAL A 81 -13.20 18.54 -0.02
CA VAL A 81 -14.00 19.14 -1.06
C VAL A 81 -15.11 19.69 -0.22
N GLU A 82 -14.97 20.95 0.17
CA GLU A 82 -16.03 21.76 0.71
C GLU A 82 -17.14 21.63 -0.34
N ARG A 83 -18.02 20.64 -0.15
CA ARG A 83 -19.28 20.61 -0.85
C ARG A 83 -19.97 21.83 -0.27
N GLU A 84 -19.87 22.93 -1.02
CA GLU A 84 -20.67 24.13 -0.82
C GLU A 84 -22.07 23.64 -0.45
N PRO A 85 -22.62 24.04 0.72
CA PRO A 85 -24.00 23.72 0.99
C PRO A 85 -24.77 24.34 -0.17
N ALA A 86 -25.46 23.49 -0.94
CA ALA A 86 -26.34 23.94 -2.00
C ALA A 86 -27.21 25.04 -1.40
N SER A 87 -26.91 26.28 -1.79
CA SER A 87 -27.63 27.45 -1.34
C SER A 87 -29.07 27.21 -1.74
N THR A 88 -29.89 26.93 -0.73
CA THR A 88 -31.33 26.84 -0.83
C THR A 88 -31.80 28.09 -1.55
N GLY A 89 -32.26 27.91 -2.78
CA GLY A 89 -33.19 28.85 -3.36
C GLY A 89 -34.47 28.71 -2.55
N GLU A 90 -34.76 29.74 -1.74
CA GLU A 90 -36.05 30.40 -1.54
C GLU A 90 -35.94 31.46 -0.43
#